data_AF-A0A8J5HSV7-F1
#
_entry.id   AF-A0A8J5HSV7-F1
#
_cell.length_a   1.000
_cell.length_b   1.000
_cell.length_c   1.000
_cell.angle_alpha   90.00
_cell.angle_beta   90.00
_cell.angle_gamma   90.00
#
_symmetry.space_group_name_H-M   'P 1'
#
loop_
_entity.id
_entity.type
_entity.pdbx_description
1 polymer ?
#
loop_
_entity_poly.entity_id
_entity_poly.type
_entity_poly.pdbx_seq_one_letter_code
_entity_poly.pdbx_strand_id
1 'polypeptide(L)' 'MVGSVNDLNGETCIAKLGFATNFGNTHGPFGAAGGKEFSVPVVDGRIVGFFGQYDKYLKAIGVYLAPN' A
#
# COMPACT_ATOMS: atom_id res chain seq x y z
N MET A 1 4.03 -5.05 0.51
CA MET A 1 3.03 -4.15 -0.12
C MET A 1 3.77 -3.18 -1.02
N VAL A 2 3.24 -2.86 -2.20
CA VAL A 2 3.80 -1.85 -3.12
C VAL A 2 2.71 -0.83 -3.45
N GLY A 3 3.08 0.37 -3.87
CA GLY A 3 2.11 1.37 -4.27
C GLY A 3 2.74 2.67 -4.71
N SER A 4 1.91 3.67 -4.97
CA SER A 4 2.37 5.05 -5.16
C SER A 4 1.48 6.04 -4.43
N VAL A 5 2.04 7.20 -4.13
CA VAL A 5 1.32 8.37 -3.60
C VAL A 5 1.29 9.47 -4.65
N ASN A 6 0.17 10.17 -4.79
CA ASN A 6 0.03 11.29 -5.70
C ASN A 6 -0.75 12.43 -5.05
N ASP A 7 -0.63 13.63 -5.60
CA ASP A 7 -1.51 14.73 -5.29
C ASP A 7 -2.84 14.58 -6.05
N LEU A 8 -3.95 14.59 -5.31
CA LEU A 8 -5.29 14.58 -5.87
C LEU A 8 -6.04 15.81 -5.34
N ASN A 9 -6.06 16.89 -6.12
CA ASN A 9 -6.71 18.17 -5.78
C ASN A 9 -6.11 18.87 -4.55
N GLY A 10 -4.77 18.92 -4.43
CA GLY A 10 -4.05 19.55 -3.32
C GLY A 10 -3.90 18.66 -2.10
N GLU A 11 -4.23 17.38 -2.24
CA GLU A 11 -4.26 16.41 -1.16
C GLU A 11 -3.41 15.18 -1.51
N THR A 12 -2.35 14.93 -0.73
CA THR A 12 -1.54 13.71 -0.89
C THR A 12 -2.35 12.47 -0.50
N CYS A 13 -2.49 11.54 -1.44
CA CYS A 13 -3.27 10.33 -1.29
C CYS A 13 -2.54 9.12 -1.89
N ILE A 14 -2.92 7.93 -1.45
CA ILE A 14 -2.53 6.67 -2.08
C ILE A 14 -3.18 6.59 -3.46
N ALA A 15 -2.37 6.54 -4.51
CA ALA A 15 -2.82 6.50 -5.90
C ALA A 15 -3.02 5.06 -6.40
N LYS A 16 -2.15 4.13 -6.00
CA LYS A 16 -2.29 2.70 -6.30
C LYS A 16 -1.70 1.82 -5.21
N LEU A 17 -2.21 0.59 -5.09
CA LEU A 17 -1.73 -0.44 -4.16
C LEU A 17 -1.64 -1.82 -4.80
N GLY A 18 -0.58 -2.54 -4.49
CA GLY A 18 -0.40 -3.95 -4.80
C GLY A 18 0.02 -4.76 -3.56
N PHE A 19 -0.50 -5.97 -3.46
CA PHE A 19 -0.22 -6.89 -2.36
C PHE A 19 0.50 -8.13 -2.87
N ALA A 20 1.80 -8.20 -2.57
CA ALA A 20 2.60 -9.40 -2.79
C ALA A 20 2.24 -10.47 -1.75
N THR A 21 2.12 -11.71 -2.20
CA THR A 21 1.86 -12.89 -1.36
C THR A 21 3.05 -13.84 -1.40
N ASN A 22 3.13 -14.75 -0.43
CA ASN A 22 4.13 -15.81 -0.40
C ASN A 22 3.99 -16.85 -1.52
N PHE A 23 2.91 -16.80 -2.31
CA PHE A 23 2.72 -17.64 -3.50
C PHE A 23 3.42 -17.10 -4.77
N GLY A 24 4.29 -16.10 -4.63
CA GLY A 24 5.03 -15.49 -5.74
C GLY A 24 4.22 -14.52 -6.61
N ASN A 25 2.94 -14.33 -6.31
CA ASN A 25 2.06 -13.42 -7.04
C ASN A 25 1.86 -12.10 -6.29
N THR A 26 1.78 -11.01 -7.06
CA THR A 26 1.32 -9.70 -6.58
C THR A 26 -0.06 -9.40 -7.15
N HIS A 27 -1.03 -9.17 -6.27
CA HIS A 27 -2.36 -8.72 -6.66
C HIS A 27 -2.38 -7.20 -6.82
N GLY A 28 -2.71 -6.71 -8.01
CA GLY A 28 -2.68 -5.28 -8.38
C GLY A 28 -1.52 -4.94 -9.35
N PRO A 29 -1.04 -3.68 -9.39
CA PRO A 29 -1.52 -2.57 -8.57
C PRO A 29 -2.92 -2.10 -8.98
N PHE A 30 -3.79 -1.88 -7.99
CA PHE A 30 -5.12 -1.30 -8.17
C PHE A 30 -5.05 0.21 -7.94
N GLY A 31 -5.65 0.99 -8.83
CA GLY A 31 -5.66 2.46 -8.77
C GLY A 31 -5.10 3.10 -10.03
N ALA A 32 -4.78 4.40 -9.95
CA ALA A 32 -4.31 5.18 -11.08
C ALA A 32 -2.77 5.11 -11.21
N ALA A 33 -2.28 5.14 -12.46
CA ALA A 33 -0.85 5.22 -12.74
C ALA A 33 -0.28 6.60 -12.38
N GLY A 34 1.03 6.64 -12.12
CA GLY A 34 1.77 7.85 -11.73
C GLY A 34 1.93 8.02 -10.23
N GLY A 35 2.52 9.16 -9.84
CA GLY A 35 2.89 9.46 -8.46
C GLY A 35 4.25 8.90 -8.05
N LYS A 36 4.61 9.11 -6.78
CA LYS A 36 5.85 8.63 -6.17
C LYS A 36 5.66 7.21 -5.65
N GLU A 37 6.41 6.27 -6.21
CA GLU A 37 6.37 4.86 -5.81
C GLU A 37 6.89 4.65 -4.38
N PHE A 38 6.36 3.63 -3.70
CA PHE A 38 6.83 3.11 -2.43
C PHE A 38 6.71 1.59 -2.37
N SER A 39 7.50 0.99 -1.49
CA SER A 39 7.40 -0.43 -1.16
C SER A 39 7.59 -0.64 0.35
N VAL A 40 6.85 -1.61 0.88
CA VAL A 40 6.99 -2.13 2.24
C VAL A 40 7.48 -3.57 2.10
N PRO A 41 8.79 -3.82 2.22
CA PRO A 41 9.35 -5.15 2.16
C PRO A 41 8.99 -5.92 3.45
N VAL A 42 8.35 -7.07 3.29
CA VAL A 42 8.13 -8.04 4.38
C VAL A 42 9.09 -9.18 4.12
N VAL A 43 10.24 -9.17 4.81
CA VAL A 43 11.29 -10.19 4.66
C VAL A 43 10.94 -11.45 5.44
N ASP A 44 10.31 -11.28 6.61
CA ASP A 44 9.82 -12.35 7.46
C ASP A 44 8.51 -11.91 8.17
N GLY A 45 7.65 -12.87 8.47
CA GLY A 45 6.33 -12.68 9.05
C GLY A 45 5.19 -12.58 8.04
N ARG A 46 3.99 -12.32 8.58
CA ARG A 46 2.74 -12.16 7.83
C ARG A 46 2.02 -10.87 8.21
N ILE A 47 1.30 -10.29 7.26
CA ILE A 47 0.41 -9.15 7.53
C ILE A 47 -0.82 -9.67 8.27
N VAL A 48 -1.06 -9.16 9.47
CA VAL A 48 -2.23 -9.53 10.31
C VAL A 48 -3.23 -8.39 10.47
N GLY A 49 -2.91 -7.21 9.96
CA GLY A 49 -3.80 -6.07 10.01
C GLY A 49 -3.25 -4.87 9.25
N PHE A 50 -4.10 -3.87 9.10
CA PHE A 50 -3.78 -2.60 8.45
C PHE A 50 -4.16 -1.47 9.39
N PHE A 51 -3.45 -0.35 9.25
CA PHE A 51 -3.81 0.93 9.86
C PHE A 51 -3.56 2.04 8.84
N GLY A 52 -4.10 3.22 9.07
CA GLY A 52 -3.92 4.30 8.11
C GLY A 52 -4.69 5.56 8.49
N GLN A 53 -4.68 6.50 7.56
CA GLN A 53 -5.44 7.72 7.63
C GLN A 53 -6.30 7.82 6.38
N TYR A 54 -7.55 8.21 6.55
CA TYR A 54 -8.48 8.45 5.46
C TYR A 54 -9.24 9.76 5.69
N ASP A 55 -9.74 10.30 4.60
CA ASP A 55 -10.84 11.26 4.58
C ASP A 55 -11.69 10.94 3.34
N LYS A 56 -11.79 11.84 2.36
CA LYS A 56 -12.39 11.55 1.06
C LYS A 56 -11.65 10.46 0.27
N TYR A 57 -10.33 10.38 0.47
CA TYR A 57 -9.44 9.40 -0.14
C TYR A 57 -8.57 8.73 0.92
N LEU A 58 -7.94 7.61 0.57
CA LEU A 58 -6.93 6.98 1.41
C LEU A 58 -5.66 7.84 1.42
N LYS A 59 -5.30 8.40 2.58
CA LYS A 59 -4.15 9.31 2.74
C LYS A 59 -2.87 8.57 3.00
N ALA A 60 -2.95 7.59 3.89
CA ALA A 60 -1.82 6.78 4.32
C ALA A 60 -2.30 5.37 4.65
N ILE A 61 -1.42 4.40 4.44
CA ILE A 61 -1.66 3.00 4.82
C ILE A 61 -0.37 2.40 5.35
N GLY A 62 -0.50 1.67 6.46
CA GLY A 62 0.53 0.87 7.10
C GLY A 62 0.00 -0.52 7.42
N VAL A 63 0.90 -1.40 7.86
CA VAL A 63 0.60 -2.81 8.13
C VAL A 63 1.08 -3.20 9.51
N TYR A 64 0.30 -4.06 10.18
CA TYR A 64 0.76 -4.81 11.34
C TYR A 64 1.33 -6.15 10.89
N LEU A 65 2.54 -6.46 11.33
CA LEU A 65 3.21 -7.74 11.06
C LEU A 65 3.20 -8.60 12.32
N ALA A 66 3.02 -9.90 12.12
CA ALA A 66 3.28 -10.93 13.13
C ALA A 66 4.31 -11.91 12.60
N PRO A 67 5.10 -12.57 13.47
CA PRO A 67 5.90 -13.72 13.09
C PRO A 67 5.04 -14.80 12.42
N ASN A 68 5.67 -15.60 11.56
CA ASN A 68 5.01 -16.76 10.94
C ASN A 68 4.71 -17.85 11.98
#